data_AF-X1G9U6-F1
#
_entry.id   AF-X1G9U6-F1
#
_cell.length_a   1.000
_cell.length_b   1.000
_cell.length_c   1.000
_cell.angle_alpha   90.00
_cell.angle_beta   90.00
_cell.angle_gamma   90.00
#
_symmetry.space_group_name_H-M   'P 1'
#
loop_
_entity.id
_entity.type
_entity.pdbx_description
1 polymer ?
#
loop_
_entity_poly.entity_id
_entity_poly.type
_entity_poly.pdbx_seq_one_letter_code
_entity_poly.pdbx_strand_id
1 'polypeptide(L)' 'MGQEFSFVVLIVGAGLVGLWISNVLFDLKVPHYISRKIGHSAGGLGFLLMAFLFSSGWWALIIAAAFAAMLGGARYVS' A
#
# COMPACT_ATOMS: atom_id res chain seq x y z
N MET A 1 2.92 19.95 10.58
CA MET A 1 2.51 19.89 9.15
C MET A 1 3.62 19.44 8.20
N GLY A 2 4.87 19.90 8.31
CA GLY A 2 5.95 19.52 7.37
C GLY A 2 6.40 18.04 7.41
N GLN A 3 6.47 17.42 8.59
CA GLN A 3 6.96 16.03 8.73
C GLN A 3 5.91 14.97 8.36
N GLU A 4 4.64 15.25 8.65
CA GLU A 4 3.52 14.36 8.33
C GLU A 4 3.41 14.12 6.82
N PHE A 5 3.64 15.17 6.02
CA PHE A 5 3.66 15.05 4.56
C PHE A 5 4.77 14.12 4.07
N SER A 6 5.99 14.22 4.63
CA SER A 6 7.11 13.33 4.28
C SER A 6 6.80 11.87 4.59
N PHE A 7 6.12 11.60 5.71
CA PHE A 7 5.70 10.25 6.07
C PHE A 7 4.60 9.72 5.16
N VAL A 8 3.64 10.56 4.73
CA VAL A 8 2.63 10.17 3.75
C VAL A 8 3.29 9.77 2.43
N VAL A 9 4.24 10.56 1.93
CA VAL A 9 4.98 10.26 0.69
C VAL A 9 5.76 8.94 0.82
N LEU A 10 6.41 8.70 1.97
CA LEU A 10 7.10 7.44 2.24
C LEU A 10 6.16 6.23 2.22
N ILE A 11 4.99 6.34 2.86
CA ILE A 11 4.03 5.23 2.94
C ILE A 11 3.41 4.95 1.57
N VAL A 12 3.04 6.00 0.83
CA VAL A 12 2.53 5.87 -0.54
C VAL A 12 3.60 5.25 -1.44
N GLY A 13 4.85 5.71 -1.34
CA GLY A 13 5.98 5.14 -2.06
C GLY A 13 6.19 3.65 -1.73
N ALA A 14 6.17 3.27 -0.46
CA ALA A 14 6.27 1.88 -0.03
C ALA A 14 5.13 1.01 -0.57
N GLY A 15 3.90 1.55 -0.61
CA GLY A 15 2.75 0.89 -1.22
C GLY A 15 2.91 0.67 -2.73
N LEU A 16 3.35 1.69 -3.47
CA LEU A 16 3.61 1.60 -4.92
C LEU A 16 4.75 0.61 -5.23
N VAL A 17 5.82 0.63 -4.44
CA VAL A 17 6.93 -0.32 -4.57
C VAL A 17 6.46 -1.74 -4.28
N GLY A 18 5.62 -1.95 -3.26
CA GLY A 18 5.01 -3.26 -2.98
C GLY A 18 4.14 -3.77 -4.14
N LEU A 19 3.39 -2.88 -4.79
CA LEU A 19 2.60 -3.19 -5.98
C LEU A 19 3.50 -3.56 -7.18
N TRP A 20 4.55 -2.78 -7.40
CA TRP A 20 5.53 -3.05 -8.45
C TRP A 20 6.24 -4.39 -8.24
N ILE A 21 6.70 -4.69 -7.01
CA ILE A 21 7.30 -5.97 -6.66
C ILE A 21 6.31 -7.12 -6.89
N SER A 22 5.05 -6.97 -6.48
CA SER A 22 4.01 -7.96 -6.75
C SER A 22 3.86 -8.25 -8.24
N ASN A 23 3.93 -7.22 -9.10
CA ASN A 23 3.84 -7.40 -10.56
C ASN A 23 5.10 -8.07 -11.13
N VAL A 24 6.30 -7.66 -10.70
CA VAL A 24 7.55 -8.31 -11.12
C VAL A 24 7.56 -9.79 -10.73
N LEU A 25 7.11 -10.13 -9.52
CA LEU A 25 7.02 -11.53 -9.09
C LEU A 25 6.01 -12.32 -9.94
N PHE A 26 4.90 -11.69 -10.31
CA PHE A 26 3.94 -12.30 -11.23
C PHE A 26 4.56 -12.58 -12.60
N ASP A 27 5.33 -11.62 -13.15
CA ASP A 27 6.04 -11.79 -14.43
C ASP A 27 7.12 -12.88 -14.36
N LEU A 28 7.74 -13.06 -13.19
CA LEU A 28 8.67 -14.16 -12.89
C LEU A 28 7.97 -15.52 -12.67
N LYS A 29 6.68 -15.64 -13.03
CA LYS A 29 5.84 -16.85 -12.90
C LYS A 29 5.60 -17.32 -11.48
N VAL A 30 5.72 -16.44 -10.48
CA VAL A 30 5.24 -16.75 -9.12
C VAL A 30 3.72 -16.88 -9.18
N PRO A 31 3.12 -17.91 -8.53
CA PRO A 31 1.68 -18.07 -8.50
C PRO A 31 0.97 -16.78 -8.05
N HIS A 32 -0.04 -16.35 -8.81
CA HIS A 32 -0.74 -15.08 -8.62
C HIS A 32 -1.25 -14.85 -7.18
N TYR A 33 -1.61 -15.93 -6.48
CA TYR A 33 -2.06 -15.84 -5.08
C TYR A 33 -0.93 -15.47 -4.12
N ILE A 34 0.32 -15.83 -4.42
CA ILE A 34 1.51 -15.51 -3.62
C ILE A 34 1.96 -14.08 -3.92
N SER A 35 2.06 -13.71 -5.20
CA SER A 35 2.47 -12.36 -5.58
C SER A 35 1.55 -11.29 -4.99
N ARG A 36 0.22 -11.49 -5.06
CA ARG A 36 -0.76 -10.60 -4.42
C ARG A 36 -0.62 -10.51 -2.90
N LYS A 37 -0.27 -11.61 -2.22
CA LYS A 37 -0.05 -11.62 -0.76
C LYS A 37 1.18 -10.79 -0.38
N ILE A 38 2.23 -10.81 -1.20
CA ILE A 38 3.44 -10.00 -1.02
C ILE A 38 3.14 -8.51 -1.23
N GLY A 39 2.34 -8.19 -2.25
CA GLY A 39 1.85 -6.81 -2.42
C GLY A 39 0.99 -6.34 -1.23
N HIS A 40 0.10 -7.21 -0.72
CA HIS A 40 -0.73 -6.91 0.45
C HIS A 40 0.07 -6.78 1.75
N SER A 41 1.15 -7.55 1.95
CA SER A 41 1.96 -7.44 3.16
C SER A 41 2.71 -6.10 3.22
N ALA A 42 3.16 -5.56 2.08
CA ALA A 42 3.72 -4.21 2.00
C ALA A 42 2.70 -3.13 2.37
N GLY A 43 1.46 -3.23 1.84
CA GLY A 43 0.36 -2.33 2.19
C GLY A 43 -0.06 -2.43 3.67
N GLY A 44 -0.16 -3.65 4.20
CA GLY A 44 -0.48 -3.90 5.61
C GLY A 44 0.58 -3.41 6.58
N LEU A 45 1.87 -3.53 6.21
CA LEU A 45 2.97 -2.97 6.98
C LEU A 45 2.93 -1.43 6.97
N GLY A 46 2.66 -0.82 5.81
CA GLY A 46 2.46 0.63 5.70
C GLY A 46 1.32 1.13 6.58
N PHE A 47 0.20 0.38 6.64
CA PHE A 47 -0.91 0.69 7.54
C PHE A 47 -0.53 0.55 9.03
N LEU A 48 0.23 -0.48 9.41
CA LEU A 48 0.70 -0.63 10.79
C LEU A 48 1.64 0.51 11.22
N LEU A 49 2.53 0.94 10.31
CA LEU A 49 3.49 2.00 10.59
C LEU A 49 2.82 3.37 10.79
N MET A 50 1.60 3.58 10.28
CA MET A 50 0.81 4.79 10.55
C MET A 50 0.60 5.02 12.04
N ALA A 51 0.40 3.96 12.83
CA ALA A 51 0.16 4.07 14.27
C ALA A 51 1.38 4.62 15.04
N PHE A 52 2.58 4.48 14.48
CA PHE A 52 3.82 4.98 15.08
C PHE A 52 4.27 6.33 14.49
N LEU A 53 3.88 6.63 13.25
CA LEU A 53 4.36 7.81 12.53
C LEU A 53 3.43 9.03 12.64
N PHE A 54 2.15 8.83 12.98
CA PHE A 54 1.17 9.91 13.00
C PHE A 54 0.46 10.02 14.35
N SER A 55 0.31 11.26 14.83
CA SER A 55 -0.41 11.57 16.07
C SER A 55 -1.93 11.43 15.94
N SER A 56 -2.45 11.26 14.72
CA SER A 56 -3.88 11.28 14.42
C SER A 56 -4.28 10.07 13.57
N GLY A 57 -5.25 9.30 14.05
CA GLY A 57 -5.79 8.12 13.35
C GLY A 57 -6.51 8.43 12.04
N TRP A 58 -6.83 9.70 11.78
CA TRP A 58 -7.43 10.14 10.51
C TRP A 58 -6.55 9.84 9.29
N TRP A 59 -5.22 9.87 9.44
CA TRP A 59 -4.29 9.53 8.36
C TRP A 59 -4.36 8.06 7.97
N ALA A 60 -4.52 7.16 8.94
CA ALA A 60 -4.72 5.74 8.70
C ALA A 60 -6.02 5.48 7.93
N LEU A 61 -7.10 6.19 8.28
CA LEU A 61 -8.39 6.10 7.57
C LEU A 61 -8.29 6.58 6.12
N ILE A 62 -7.63 7.71 5.87
CA ILE A 62 -7.45 8.26 4.52
C ILE A 62 -6.66 7.29 3.65
N ILE A 63 -5.57 6.72 4.18
CA ILE A 63 -4.74 5.76 3.43
C ILE A 63 -5.46 4.44 3.21
N ALA A 64 -6.21 3.94 4.20
CA ALA A 64 -7.05 2.76 4.03
C ALA A 64 -8.13 2.97 2.95
N ALA A 65 -8.77 4.14 2.95
CA ALA A 65 -9.75 4.50 1.91
C ALA A 65 -9.09 4.62 0.53
N ALA A 66 -7.90 5.21 0.43
CA ALA A 66 -7.15 5.29 -0.82
C ALA A 66 -6.73 3.90 -1.34
N PHE A 67 -6.26 3.01 -0.47
CA PHE A 67 -5.95 1.62 -0.82
C PHE A 67 -7.20 0.85 -1.28
N ALA A 68 -8.32 1.02 -0.58
CA ALA A 68 -9.59 0.41 -0.96
C ALA A 68 -10.08 0.92 -2.33
N ALA A 69 -9.97 2.22 -2.60
CA ALA A 69 -10.28 2.80 -3.89
C ALA A 69 -9.36 2.27 -5.00
N MET A 70 -8.06 2.15 -4.74
CA MET A 70 -7.10 1.60 -5.70
C MET A 70 -7.39 0.12 -6.02
N LEU A 71 -7.70 -0.69 -5.01
CA LEU A 71 -8.10 -2.10 -5.18
C LEU A 71 -9.44 -2.23 -5.92
N GLY A 72 -10.41 -1.37 -5.58
CA GLY A 72 -11.70 -1.30 -6.26
C GLY A 72 -11.55 -0.91 -7.73
N GLY A 73 -10.74 0.12 -8.01
CA GLY A 73 -10.43 0.57 -9.37
C GLY A 73 -9.71 -0.50 -10.17
N ALA A 74 -8.71 -1.17 -9.60
CA ALA A 74 -8.02 -2.29 -10.26
C ALA A 74 -9.00 -3.41 -10.65
N ARG A 75 -10.03 -3.66 -9.84
CA ARG A 75 -11.09 -4.65 -10.11
C ARG A 75 -12.07 -4.22 -11.19
N TYR A 76 -12.20 -2.91 -11.44
CA TYR A 76 -13.06 -2.35 -12.49
C TYR A 76 -12.37 -2.25 -13.86
N VAL A 77 -11.04 -2.17 -13.85
CA VAL A 77 -10.20 -2.10 -15.06
C VAL A 77 -9.72 -3.49 -15.52
N SER A 78 -9.82 -4.52 -14.66
CA SER A 78 -9.46 -5.91 -14.99
C SER A 78 -10.62 -6.72 -15.56
#